data_AF-A0A917DGU2-F1
#
_entry.id   AF-A0A917DGU2-F1
#
_cell.length_a   1.000
_cell.length_b   1.000
_cell.length_c   1.000
_cell.angle_alpha   90.00
_cell.angle_beta   90.00
_cell.angle_gamma   90.00
#
_symmetry.space_group_name_H-M   'P 1'
#
loop_
_entity.id
_entity.type
_entity.pdbx_description
1 polymer ?
#
loop_
_entity_poly.entity_id
_entity_poly.type
_entity_poly.pdbx_seq_one_letter_code
_entity_poly.pdbx_strand_id
1 'polypeptide(L)'
;MKLTGLLSCAVFALTSPQASAQTTPRPIPEGFVLPGPPPTNAPAGTGSGAPAPAAPPGAEAAPQAVVPPAGLVSRPIVGSLAAAPAAVAPTAGTTQLLGTVSGSEHIWPCVQRKVDQVSAAQVWPGPPIETAEGTARSDAISQFVASVAPRRVPLGDAEAKAREFVRSMPESDRRTRATAAFAELLATLNAERTAIMNGIERYGARQQALAARLRGENAAIGEMRNKGEMSKAADAQEALLWDTRLFEERRKSLTYVCEVPVLIEQRLFALGRAMSGEL
;
A
#
# COMPACT_ATOMS: atom_id res chain seq x y z
N MET A 1 48.87 -68.98 4.64
CA MET A 1 47.51 -69.57 4.81
C MET A 1 46.61 -68.44 5.31
N LYS A 2 45.71 -67.91 4.46
CA LYS A 2 44.24 -68.16 4.50
C LYS A 2 43.66 -67.70 5.87
N LEU A 3 42.79 -66.70 6.01
CA LEU A 3 41.55 -66.42 5.27
C LEU A 3 41.07 -64.97 5.57
N THR A 4 40.63 -64.30 4.50
CA THR A 4 39.50 -63.35 4.34
C THR A 4 38.69 -62.84 5.54
N GLY A 5 38.46 -61.53 5.56
CA GLY A 5 37.35 -60.86 6.25
C GLY A 5 37.17 -59.41 5.77
N LEU A 6 36.63 -59.21 4.57
CA LEU A 6 36.22 -57.90 4.04
C LEU A 6 34.97 -57.41 4.80
N LEU A 7 35.11 -56.40 5.65
CA LEU A 7 33.99 -55.57 6.12
C LEU A 7 33.86 -54.38 5.18
N SER A 8 32.87 -54.43 4.29
CA SER A 8 32.50 -53.33 3.41
C SER A 8 31.60 -52.36 4.16
N CYS A 9 32.15 -51.25 4.67
CA CYS A 9 31.37 -50.12 5.16
C CYS A 9 30.89 -49.30 3.96
N ALA A 10 29.70 -49.60 3.46
CA ALA A 10 28.99 -48.75 2.52
C ALA A 10 28.49 -47.49 3.27
N VAL A 11 29.20 -46.38 3.10
CA VAL A 11 28.75 -45.05 3.53
C VAL A 11 27.62 -44.64 2.58
N PHE A 12 26.37 -44.75 3.05
CA PHE A 12 25.21 -44.16 2.41
C PHE A 12 25.32 -42.63 2.46
N ALA A 13 25.65 -42.01 1.34
CA ALA A 13 25.51 -40.57 1.16
C ALA A 13 24.02 -40.22 1.12
N LEU A 14 23.53 -39.55 2.16
CA LEU A 14 22.22 -38.91 2.17
C LEU A 14 22.27 -37.65 1.30
N THR A 15 21.97 -37.78 0.02
CA THR A 15 21.65 -36.66 -0.86
C THR A 15 20.19 -36.26 -0.66
N SER A 16 19.95 -35.17 0.06
CA SER A 16 18.63 -34.55 0.14
C SER A 16 18.23 -33.97 -1.24
N PRO A 17 17.01 -34.20 -1.73
CA PRO A 17 16.52 -33.50 -2.91
C PRO A 17 16.16 -32.06 -2.53
N GLN A 18 16.93 -31.10 -3.03
CA GLN A 18 16.58 -29.69 -3.04
C GLN A 18 15.35 -29.51 -3.95
N ALA A 19 14.21 -29.17 -3.37
CA ALA A 19 13.02 -28.78 -4.12
C ALA A 19 13.24 -27.38 -4.70
N SER A 20 13.57 -27.31 -5.98
CA SER A 20 13.65 -26.06 -6.73
C SER A 20 12.27 -25.40 -6.77
N ALA A 21 12.12 -24.26 -6.09
CA ALA A 21 10.94 -23.41 -6.21
C ALA A 21 10.91 -22.78 -7.61
N GLN A 22 10.17 -23.39 -8.53
CA GLN A 22 9.89 -22.81 -9.83
C GLN A 22 8.81 -21.73 -9.66
N THR A 23 9.18 -20.48 -9.91
CA THR A 23 8.28 -19.31 -9.91
C THR A 23 7.51 -19.27 -11.23
N THR A 24 6.52 -20.14 -11.40
CA THR A 24 5.51 -19.98 -12.45
C THR A 24 4.32 -19.20 -11.88
N PRO A 25 3.88 -18.10 -12.53
CA PRO A 25 2.69 -17.38 -12.13
C PRO A 25 1.50 -18.34 -12.12
N ARG A 26 0.79 -18.43 -10.98
CA ARG A 26 -0.40 -19.29 -10.89
C ARG A 26 -1.51 -18.72 -11.79
N PRO A 27 -2.21 -19.56 -12.56
CA PRO A 27 -3.29 -19.09 -13.43
C PRO A 27 -4.41 -18.48 -12.58
N ILE A 28 -4.90 -17.32 -13.02
CA ILE A 28 -6.05 -16.64 -12.41
C ILE A 28 -7.31 -17.43 -12.80
N PRO A 29 -8.17 -17.83 -11.84
CA PRO A 29 -9.40 -18.55 -12.16
C PRO A 29 -10.34 -17.70 -13.04
N GLU A 30 -10.93 -18.34 -14.05
CA GLU A 30 -11.99 -17.76 -14.89
C GLU A 30 -13.12 -17.22 -13.99
N GLY A 31 -13.42 -15.92 -14.08
CA GLY A 31 -14.43 -15.23 -13.26
C GLY A 31 -13.88 -14.25 -12.21
N PHE A 32 -12.56 -14.16 -12.01
CA PHE A 32 -11.96 -13.12 -11.17
C PHE A 32 -11.92 -11.76 -11.90
N VAL A 33 -13.04 -11.03 -11.88
CA VAL A 33 -13.09 -9.65 -12.36
C VAL A 33 -12.56 -8.73 -11.26
N LEU A 34 -11.38 -8.15 -11.47
CA LEU A 34 -10.91 -7.02 -10.66
C LEU A 34 -11.93 -5.88 -10.79
N PRO A 35 -12.43 -5.30 -9.69
CA PRO A 35 -13.31 -4.14 -9.76
C PRO A 35 -12.53 -2.96 -10.34
N GLY A 36 -12.74 -2.69 -11.63
CA GLY A 36 -12.32 -1.46 -12.28
C GLY A 36 -13.18 -0.27 -11.82
N PRO A 37 -12.73 0.98 -12.04
CA PRO A 37 -13.59 2.14 -11.87
C PRO A 37 -14.85 2.00 -12.74
N PRO A 38 -15.99 2.55 -12.31
CA PRO A 38 -17.24 2.47 -13.06
C PRO A 38 -17.05 3.02 -14.48
N PRO A 39 -17.67 2.40 -15.51
CA PRO A 39 -17.60 2.92 -16.87
C PRO A 39 -18.26 4.29 -16.93
N THR A 40 -17.53 5.28 -17.42
CA THR A 40 -17.98 6.68 -17.55
C THR A 40 -18.99 6.92 -18.68
N ASN A 41 -19.43 5.88 -19.40
CA ASN A 41 -20.28 5.99 -20.58
C ASN A 41 -21.48 5.02 -20.57
N ALA A 42 -22.19 4.87 -19.45
CA ALA A 42 -23.48 4.18 -19.44
C ALA A 42 -24.60 5.16 -19.86
N PRO A 43 -25.36 4.92 -20.95
CA PRO A 43 -26.50 5.76 -21.30
C PRO A 43 -27.61 5.61 -20.24
N ALA A 44 -28.30 6.72 -19.96
CA ALA A 44 -29.40 6.79 -19.01
C ALA A 44 -30.57 5.89 -19.44
N GLY A 45 -30.56 4.64 -19.00
CA GLY A 45 -31.66 3.70 -19.17
C GLY A 45 -32.80 4.06 -18.25
N THR A 46 -33.88 4.58 -18.82
CA THR A 46 -35.18 4.70 -18.19
C THR A 46 -35.74 3.32 -17.87
N GLY A 47 -35.87 2.99 -16.59
CA GLY A 47 -36.68 1.85 -16.15
C GLY A 47 -36.14 1.11 -14.94
N SER A 48 -36.62 1.47 -13.75
CA SER A 48 -37.26 0.53 -12.81
C SER A 48 -37.47 1.20 -11.46
N GLY A 49 -38.65 1.02 -10.90
CA GLY A 49 -38.86 1.15 -9.47
C GLY A 49 -37.92 0.16 -8.77
N ALA A 50 -36.97 0.71 -8.00
CA ALA A 50 -36.27 0.02 -6.94
C ALA A 50 -36.83 0.58 -5.61
N PRO A 51 -37.09 -0.27 -4.59
CA PRO A 51 -37.63 0.20 -3.33
C PRO A 51 -36.62 1.10 -2.61
N ALA A 52 -37.14 2.17 -2.01
CA ALA A 52 -36.34 3.18 -1.33
C ALA A 52 -35.54 2.57 -0.15
N PRO A 53 -34.27 2.98 0.05
CA PRO A 53 -33.53 2.60 1.24
C PRO A 53 -34.20 3.20 2.49
N ALA A 54 -34.36 2.38 3.52
CA ALA A 54 -34.90 2.77 4.81
C ALA A 54 -34.10 3.93 5.43
N ALA A 55 -34.83 4.94 5.93
CA ALA A 55 -34.27 6.13 6.56
C ALA A 55 -33.51 5.78 7.85
N PRO A 56 -32.40 6.48 8.16
CA PRO A 56 -31.72 6.35 9.44
C PRO A 56 -32.55 7.02 10.57
N PRO A 57 -32.60 6.44 11.77
CA PRO A 57 -33.28 7.08 12.90
C PRO A 57 -32.44 8.24 13.47
N GLY A 58 -33.13 9.37 13.65
CA GLY A 58 -32.99 10.27 14.81
C GLY A 58 -31.65 11.01 14.98
N ALA A 59 -31.61 12.26 14.53
CA ALA A 59 -30.67 13.25 15.04
C ALA A 59 -30.98 13.55 16.51
N GLU A 60 -30.06 13.19 17.41
CA GLU A 60 -30.06 13.68 18.79
C GLU A 60 -29.07 14.85 18.90
N ALA A 61 -29.52 15.90 19.57
CA ALA A 61 -28.91 17.23 19.60
C ALA A 61 -27.52 17.25 20.26
N ALA A 62 -26.61 18.02 19.68
CA ALA A 62 -25.33 18.37 20.29
C ALA A 62 -25.52 19.40 21.42
N PRO A 63 -24.82 19.28 22.56
CA PRO A 63 -24.52 20.40 23.42
C PRO A 63 -23.05 20.85 23.25
N GLN A 64 -22.93 22.04 22.66
CA GLN A 64 -22.05 23.18 22.97
C GLN A 64 -20.62 22.95 23.46
N ALA A 65 -19.70 23.56 22.69
CA ALA A 65 -18.31 23.79 23.03
C ALA A 65 -18.16 24.67 24.29
N VAL A 66 -17.37 24.19 25.25
CA VAL A 66 -16.91 24.97 26.40
C VAL A 66 -15.68 25.78 25.97
N VAL A 67 -15.80 27.11 26.04
CA VAL A 67 -14.71 28.08 25.85
C VAL A 67 -13.88 28.14 27.14
N PRO A 68 -12.54 27.98 27.11
CA PRO A 68 -11.71 28.28 28.26
C PRO A 68 -11.46 29.81 28.36
N PRO A 69 -11.54 30.42 29.56
CA PRO A 69 -11.24 31.84 29.70
C PRO A 69 -9.74 32.11 29.59
N ALA A 70 -9.45 33.21 28.90
CA ALA A 70 -8.15 33.83 28.82
C ALA A 70 -7.74 34.48 30.16
N GLY A 71 -6.45 34.40 30.44
CA GLY A 71 -5.73 35.42 31.19
C GLY A 71 -5.26 35.01 32.59
N LEU A 72 -3.95 34.74 32.72
CA LEU A 72 -3.20 35.11 33.92
C LEU A 72 -1.75 35.52 33.53
N VAL A 73 -1.62 36.84 33.38
CA VAL A 73 -0.55 37.76 33.81
C VAL A 73 0.87 37.19 34.02
N SER A 74 1.79 37.60 33.15
CA SER A 74 3.24 37.55 33.36
C SER A 74 3.68 38.51 34.48
N ARG A 75 4.49 38.02 35.43
CA ARG A 75 5.35 38.86 36.28
C ARG A 75 6.82 38.45 36.05
N PRO A 76 7.75 39.40 35.88
CA PRO A 76 9.17 39.09 35.82
C PRO A 76 9.71 38.97 37.25
N ILE A 77 10.45 37.89 37.53
CA ILE A 77 11.29 37.80 38.72
C ILE A 77 12.71 38.17 38.33
N VAL A 78 13.17 39.25 38.96
CA VAL A 78 14.52 39.77 38.92
C VAL A 78 15.38 38.97 39.91
N GLY A 79 16.58 38.56 39.47
CA GLY A 79 17.77 38.44 40.31
C GLY A 79 17.96 37.15 41.11
N SER A 80 18.95 36.35 40.70
CA SER A 80 20.22 36.26 41.44
C SER A 80 21.20 35.34 40.72
N LEU A 81 22.36 35.90 40.35
CA LEU A 81 23.57 35.13 40.07
C LEU A 81 24.10 34.56 41.38
N ALA A 82 24.29 33.25 41.43
CA ALA A 82 25.24 32.63 42.34
C ALA A 82 26.03 31.58 41.55
N ALA A 83 27.35 31.74 41.58
CA ALA A 83 28.32 30.94 40.86
C ALA A 83 28.83 29.76 41.71
N ALA A 84 29.40 28.79 40.99
CA ALA A 84 30.36 27.76 41.40
C ALA A 84 29.83 26.43 41.96
N PRO A 85 30.60 25.32 41.85
CA PRO A 85 31.53 24.93 40.78
C PRO A 85 31.24 23.53 40.19
N ALA A 86 31.92 23.23 39.09
CA ALA A 86 31.92 21.97 38.39
C ALA A 86 32.33 20.78 39.29
N ALA A 87 31.52 19.72 39.25
CA ALA A 87 31.91 18.37 39.68
C ALA A 87 31.74 17.42 38.49
N VAL A 88 32.86 16.90 38.01
CA VAL A 88 32.94 15.85 36.99
C VAL A 88 32.68 14.51 37.67
N ALA A 89 31.70 13.75 37.19
CA ALA A 89 31.46 12.36 37.58
C ALA A 89 30.92 11.56 36.37
N PRO A 90 31.12 10.23 36.34
CA PRO A 90 31.35 9.45 35.13
C PRO A 90 30.08 9.04 34.38
N THR A 91 30.26 8.71 33.10
CA THR A 91 29.29 8.21 32.13
C THR A 91 28.45 7.04 32.66
N ALA A 92 27.22 7.33 33.09
CA ALA A 92 26.18 6.33 33.29
C ALA A 92 25.41 6.14 31.97
N GLY A 93 25.28 4.87 31.56
CA GLY A 93 24.78 4.43 30.26
C GLY A 93 23.46 5.07 29.84
N THR A 94 23.41 5.48 28.57
CA THR A 94 22.21 5.88 27.85
C THR A 94 21.22 4.72 27.86
N THR A 95 20.32 4.71 28.83
CA THR A 95 19.14 3.85 28.81
C THR A 95 18.25 4.41 27.71
N GLN A 96 18.28 3.79 26.53
CA GLN A 96 17.34 4.12 25.46
C GLN A 96 15.94 3.72 25.96
N LEU A 97 15.16 4.72 26.34
CA LEU A 97 13.73 4.59 26.52
C LEU A 97 13.14 4.27 25.15
N LEU A 98 12.81 2.99 24.93
CA LEU A 98 11.91 2.58 23.87
C LEU A 98 10.56 3.25 24.14
N GLY A 99 10.28 4.33 23.42
CA GLY A 99 8.99 4.99 23.43
C GLY A 99 7.93 4.01 22.91
N THR A 100 6.94 3.71 23.74
CA THR A 100 5.72 3.03 23.31
C THR A 100 4.92 4.00 22.44
N VAL A 101 4.86 3.74 21.13
CA VAL A 101 3.92 4.44 20.25
C VAL A 101 2.51 4.06 20.69
N SER A 102 1.81 5.03 21.30
CA SER A 102 0.41 4.89 21.70
C SER A 102 -0.47 4.84 20.45
N GLY A 103 -1.20 3.73 20.33
CA GLY A 103 -2.02 3.39 19.17
C GLY A 103 -3.20 4.31 18.94
N SER A 104 -3.07 5.13 17.91
CA SER A 104 -4.15 5.36 16.93
C SER A 104 -3.51 5.62 15.57
N GLU A 105 -2.61 4.73 15.16
CA GLU A 105 -1.83 4.82 13.93
C GLU A 105 -2.67 4.25 12.79
N HIS A 106 -2.92 5.06 11.76
CA HIS A 106 -3.70 4.67 10.59
C HIS A 106 -3.25 3.31 10.06
N ILE A 107 -4.14 2.33 10.12
CA ILE A 107 -3.79 0.93 9.93
C ILE A 107 -3.67 0.65 8.44
N TRP A 108 -2.49 0.93 7.91
CA TRP A 108 -2.05 0.46 6.61
C TRP A 108 -2.09 -1.08 6.60
N PRO A 109 -2.91 -1.72 5.75
CA PRO A 109 -3.22 -3.13 5.89
C PRO A 109 -2.22 -4.07 5.19
N CYS A 110 -1.25 -3.53 4.44
CA CYS A 110 -0.24 -4.32 3.74
C CYS A 110 1.00 -4.55 4.61
N VAL A 111 1.72 -5.63 4.34
CA VAL A 111 2.98 -5.98 5.02
C VAL A 111 4.08 -4.94 4.74
N GLN A 112 4.08 -4.36 3.54
CA GLN A 112 5.04 -3.31 3.17
C GLN A 112 4.72 -2.00 3.88
N ARG A 113 5.75 -1.23 4.28
CA ARG A 113 5.55 0.10 4.86
C ARG A 113 4.87 1.03 3.85
N LYS A 114 3.95 1.87 4.34
CA LYS A 114 3.39 2.95 3.53
C LYS A 114 4.49 3.98 3.20
N VAL A 115 4.78 4.14 1.92
CA VAL A 115 5.56 5.26 1.38
C VAL A 115 4.62 5.97 0.43
N ASP A 116 4.44 7.28 0.53
CA ASP A 116 3.37 7.96 -0.23
C ASP A 116 3.72 8.18 -1.71
N GLN A 117 4.96 8.58 -1.98
CA GLN A 117 5.43 8.91 -3.34
C GLN A 117 6.77 8.22 -3.63
N VAL A 118 6.95 7.81 -4.87
CA VAL A 118 8.25 7.41 -5.39
C VAL A 118 9.02 8.68 -5.76
N SER A 119 10.25 8.83 -5.25
CA SER A 119 11.07 10.01 -5.55
C SER A 119 11.80 9.83 -6.89
N ALA A 120 11.97 10.92 -7.64
CA ALA A 120 12.70 10.89 -8.91
C ALA A 120 14.12 10.31 -8.74
N ALA A 121 14.82 10.71 -7.67
CA ALA A 121 16.17 10.26 -7.36
C ALA A 121 16.32 8.73 -7.23
N GLN A 122 15.25 8.00 -6.92
CA GLN A 122 15.27 6.54 -6.82
C GLN A 122 15.11 5.82 -8.16
N VAL A 123 14.44 6.45 -9.13
CA VAL A 123 13.98 5.78 -10.37
C VAL A 123 14.53 6.41 -11.65
N TRP A 124 15.16 7.58 -11.54
CA TRP A 124 15.68 8.33 -12.67
C TRP A 124 17.19 8.52 -12.54
N PRO A 125 18.00 7.80 -13.34
CA PRO A 125 19.44 8.00 -13.36
C PRO A 125 19.88 9.08 -14.38
N GLY A 126 18.95 9.89 -14.88
CA GLY A 126 19.22 11.03 -15.77
C GLY A 126 19.44 12.34 -15.00
N PRO A 127 19.42 13.49 -15.69
CA PRO A 127 19.53 14.81 -15.07
C PRO A 127 18.42 15.05 -14.03
N PRO A 128 18.64 15.89 -13.00
CA PRO A 128 17.60 16.22 -12.04
C PRO A 128 16.34 16.73 -12.74
N ILE A 129 15.16 16.29 -12.30
CA ILE A 129 13.89 16.61 -13.00
C ILE A 129 13.59 18.11 -13.02
N GLU A 130 14.14 18.84 -12.05
CA GLU A 130 14.10 20.30 -11.91
C GLU A 130 14.80 20.99 -13.08
N THR A 131 15.76 20.35 -13.74
CA THR A 131 16.46 20.90 -14.92
C THR A 131 15.55 21.02 -16.15
N ALA A 132 14.40 20.36 -16.15
CA ALA A 132 13.39 20.47 -17.18
C ALA A 132 12.28 21.47 -16.83
N GLU A 133 12.36 22.16 -15.68
CA GLU A 133 11.41 23.21 -15.30
C GLU A 133 11.34 24.29 -16.39
N GLY A 134 10.12 24.61 -16.83
CA GLY A 134 9.88 25.53 -17.95
C GLY A 134 9.88 24.89 -19.34
N THR A 135 10.24 23.61 -19.47
CA THR A 135 10.01 22.86 -20.72
C THR A 135 8.50 22.67 -20.91
N ALA A 136 7.96 23.21 -22.00
CA ALA A 136 6.53 23.11 -22.28
C ALA A 136 6.10 21.64 -22.36
N ARG A 137 5.06 21.31 -21.59
CA ARG A 137 4.36 20.04 -21.75
C ARG A 137 3.79 20.01 -23.16
N SER A 138 4.09 18.96 -23.91
CA SER A 138 3.64 18.82 -25.30
C SER A 138 2.68 17.65 -25.43
N ASP A 139 1.77 17.73 -26.39
CA ASP A 139 0.83 16.63 -26.68
C ASP A 139 1.56 15.33 -26.98
N ALA A 140 2.74 15.41 -27.61
CA ALA A 140 3.59 14.25 -27.87
C ALA A 140 4.07 13.56 -26.57
N ILE A 141 4.45 14.33 -25.55
CA ILE A 141 4.83 13.76 -24.24
C ILE A 141 3.61 13.16 -23.55
N SER A 142 2.48 13.87 -23.54
CA SER A 142 1.24 13.37 -22.93
C SER A 142 0.77 12.06 -23.57
N GLN A 143 0.81 11.97 -24.91
CA GLN A 143 0.48 10.76 -25.67
C GLN A 143 1.47 9.62 -25.41
N PHE A 144 2.77 9.94 -25.35
CA PHE A 144 3.80 8.98 -24.97
C PHE A 144 3.50 8.38 -23.60
N VAL A 145 3.29 9.21 -22.58
CA VAL A 145 3.02 8.75 -21.22
C VAL A 145 1.73 7.93 -21.15
N ALA A 146 0.66 8.37 -21.81
CA ALA A 146 -0.57 7.60 -21.91
C ALA A 146 -0.38 6.22 -22.58
N SER A 147 0.63 6.08 -23.45
CA SER A 147 0.93 4.83 -24.16
C SER A 147 1.79 3.83 -23.37
N VAL A 148 2.57 4.29 -22.38
CA VAL A 148 3.51 3.45 -21.61
C VAL A 148 3.11 3.27 -20.14
N ALA A 149 2.41 4.25 -19.54
CA ALA A 149 1.99 4.19 -18.14
C ALA A 149 1.03 3.02 -17.82
N PRO A 150 0.03 2.67 -18.66
CA PRO A 150 -0.93 1.64 -18.30
C PRO A 150 -0.30 0.25 -18.09
N ARG A 151 -0.57 -0.36 -16.93
CA ARG A 151 -0.05 -1.71 -16.56
C ARG A 151 -0.41 -2.83 -17.52
N ARG A 152 -1.52 -2.69 -18.26
CA ARG A 152 -1.95 -3.64 -19.29
C ARG A 152 -0.99 -3.71 -20.49
N VAL A 153 -0.13 -2.71 -20.68
CA VAL A 153 0.90 -2.73 -21.70
C VAL A 153 2.08 -3.55 -21.15
N PRO A 154 2.50 -4.65 -21.81
CA PRO A 154 3.65 -5.42 -21.37
C PRO A 154 4.87 -4.53 -21.14
N LEU A 155 5.64 -4.81 -20.08
CA LEU A 155 6.73 -3.92 -19.67
C LEU A 155 7.78 -3.76 -20.79
N GLY A 156 8.16 -4.86 -21.44
CA GLY A 156 9.12 -4.83 -22.55
C GLY A 156 8.67 -3.95 -23.73
N ASP A 157 7.38 -3.98 -24.06
CA ASP A 157 6.82 -3.12 -25.12
C ASP A 157 6.85 -1.65 -24.72
N ALA A 158 6.55 -1.36 -23.46
CA ALA A 158 6.59 0.00 -22.92
C ALA A 158 8.03 0.54 -22.89
N GLU A 159 9.01 -0.28 -22.50
CA GLU A 159 10.43 0.08 -22.55
C GLU A 159 10.92 0.32 -23.98
N ALA A 160 10.47 -0.50 -24.95
CA ALA A 160 10.79 -0.30 -26.37
C ALA A 160 10.24 1.03 -26.89
N LYS A 161 8.97 1.35 -26.58
CA LYS A 161 8.36 2.64 -26.90
C LYS A 161 9.08 3.81 -26.24
N ALA A 162 9.52 3.64 -24.99
CA ALA A 162 10.26 4.66 -24.25
C ALA A 162 11.62 4.97 -24.89
N ARG A 163 12.38 3.93 -25.27
CA ARG A 163 13.63 4.12 -26.02
C ARG A 163 13.40 4.82 -27.35
N GLU A 164 12.42 4.36 -28.12
CA GLU A 164 12.11 4.94 -29.43
C GLU A 164 11.69 6.41 -29.31
N PHE A 165 10.86 6.75 -28.32
CA PHE A 165 10.43 8.11 -28.08
C PHE A 165 11.62 9.04 -27.79
N VAL A 166 12.55 8.63 -26.94
CA VAL A 166 13.77 9.41 -26.66
C VAL A 166 14.68 9.50 -27.90
N ARG A 167 14.84 8.41 -28.66
CA ARG A 167 15.63 8.38 -29.91
C ARG A 167 15.10 9.32 -30.98
N SER A 168 13.78 9.47 -31.08
CA SER A 168 13.11 10.34 -32.04
C SER A 168 13.34 11.84 -31.79
N MET A 169 13.82 12.23 -30.61
CA MET A 169 14.06 13.63 -30.26
C MET A 169 15.33 14.17 -30.95
N PRO A 170 15.37 15.47 -31.31
CA PRO A 170 16.58 16.13 -31.78
C PRO A 170 17.67 16.06 -30.71
N GLU A 171 18.91 15.76 -31.12
CA GLU A 171 20.02 15.56 -30.19
C GLU A 171 20.30 16.79 -29.31
N SER A 172 20.12 18.00 -29.85
CA SER A 172 20.32 19.27 -29.12
C SER A 172 19.45 19.39 -27.86
N ASP A 173 18.22 18.85 -27.91
CA ASP A 173 17.21 19.06 -26.88
C ASP A 173 16.79 17.74 -26.20
N ARG A 174 17.32 16.60 -26.69
CA ARG A 174 16.96 15.24 -26.26
C ARG A 174 16.97 15.11 -24.75
N ARG A 175 18.07 15.56 -24.12
CA ARG A 175 18.26 15.49 -22.67
C ARG A 175 17.18 16.23 -21.90
N THR A 176 16.90 17.48 -22.27
CA THR A 176 15.90 18.32 -21.60
C THR A 176 14.49 17.77 -21.82
N ARG A 177 14.15 17.41 -23.06
CA ARG A 177 12.81 16.90 -23.41
C ARG A 177 12.53 15.52 -22.83
N ALA A 178 13.51 14.62 -22.78
CA ALA A 178 13.36 13.32 -22.15
C ALA A 178 13.25 13.44 -20.62
N THR A 179 13.97 14.39 -20.01
CA THR A 179 13.81 14.70 -18.58
C THR A 179 12.40 15.25 -18.29
N ALA A 180 11.87 16.15 -19.13
CA ALA A 180 10.49 16.63 -19.02
C ALA A 180 9.47 15.48 -19.18
N ALA A 181 9.69 14.58 -20.15
CA ALA A 181 8.84 13.42 -20.35
C ALA A 181 8.86 12.45 -19.17
N PHE A 182 10.03 12.25 -18.57
CA PHE A 182 10.14 11.44 -17.36
C PHE A 182 9.44 12.10 -16.17
N ALA A 183 9.58 13.42 -15.98
CA ALA A 183 8.87 14.14 -14.92
C ALA A 183 7.34 14.00 -15.04
N GLU A 184 6.81 14.05 -16.26
CA GLU A 184 5.39 13.79 -16.53
C GLU A 184 4.97 12.33 -16.26
N LEU A 185 5.81 11.36 -16.66
CA LEU A 185 5.58 9.94 -16.39
C LEU A 185 5.57 9.66 -14.87
N LEU A 186 6.55 10.22 -14.16
CA LEU A 186 6.67 10.13 -12.70
C LEU A 186 5.43 10.67 -12.03
N ALA A 187 4.99 11.89 -12.37
CA ALA A 187 3.80 12.50 -11.81
C ALA A 187 2.54 11.64 -12.07
N THR A 188 2.40 11.11 -13.29
CA THR A 188 1.27 10.26 -13.68
C THR A 188 1.20 8.97 -12.86
N LEU A 189 2.32 8.24 -12.75
CA LEU A 189 2.37 6.97 -12.03
C LEU A 189 2.29 7.16 -10.51
N ASN A 190 2.85 8.24 -9.97
CA ASN A 190 2.69 8.62 -8.58
C ASN A 190 1.23 8.97 -8.23
N ALA A 191 0.51 9.66 -9.11
CA ALA A 191 -0.92 9.92 -8.93
C ALA A 191 -1.74 8.62 -8.93
N GLU A 192 -1.49 7.70 -9.87
CA GLU A 192 -2.14 6.37 -9.88
C GLU A 192 -1.85 5.61 -8.58
N ARG A 193 -0.58 5.57 -8.17
CA ARG A 193 -0.14 4.90 -6.94
C ARG A 193 -0.87 5.48 -5.73
N THR A 194 -0.93 6.80 -5.59
CA THR A 194 -1.64 7.48 -4.49
C THR A 194 -3.11 7.07 -4.43
N ALA A 195 -3.80 7.05 -5.57
CA ALA A 195 -5.20 6.66 -5.63
C ALA A 195 -5.41 5.21 -5.16
N ILE A 196 -4.51 4.30 -5.53
CA ILE A 196 -4.53 2.89 -5.13
C ILE A 196 -4.24 2.74 -3.64
N MET A 197 -3.20 3.41 -3.13
CA MET A 197 -2.84 3.39 -1.70
C MET A 197 -4.02 3.87 -0.84
N ASN A 198 -4.67 4.96 -1.23
CA ASN A 198 -5.86 5.46 -0.54
C ASN A 198 -7.03 4.45 -0.61
N GLY A 199 -7.17 3.74 -1.73
CA GLY A 199 -8.16 2.66 -1.87
C GLY A 199 -7.90 1.48 -0.93
N ILE A 200 -6.64 1.08 -0.80
CA ILE A 200 -6.17 0.04 0.12
C ILE A 200 -6.45 0.43 1.56
N GLU A 201 -6.20 1.68 1.97
CA GLU A 201 -6.49 2.14 3.33
C GLU A 201 -7.99 2.05 3.66
N ARG A 202 -8.84 2.57 2.77
CA ARG A 202 -10.30 2.47 2.94
C ARG A 202 -10.74 1.01 3.00
N TYR A 203 -10.12 0.14 2.23
CA TYR A 203 -10.40 -1.30 2.26
C TYR A 203 -9.98 -1.92 3.60
N GLY A 204 -8.77 -1.64 4.08
CA GLY A 204 -8.25 -2.10 5.37
C GLY A 204 -9.14 -1.68 6.54
N ALA A 205 -9.55 -0.42 6.58
CA ALA A 205 -10.48 0.09 7.58
C ALA A 205 -11.82 -0.67 7.59
N ARG A 206 -12.38 -0.97 6.40
CA ARG A 206 -13.59 -1.79 6.28
C ARG A 206 -13.37 -3.24 6.75
N GLN A 207 -12.21 -3.83 6.47
CA GLN A 207 -11.89 -5.18 6.97
C GLN A 207 -11.81 -5.23 8.49
N GLN A 208 -11.24 -4.20 9.12
CA GLN A 208 -11.16 -4.11 10.58
C GLN A 208 -12.53 -3.92 11.22
N ALA A 209 -13.38 -3.07 10.63
CA ALA A 209 -14.75 -2.89 11.09
C ALA A 209 -15.55 -4.21 10.98
N LEU A 210 -15.40 -4.94 9.87
CA LEU A 210 -16.00 -6.27 9.73
C LEU A 210 -15.47 -7.25 10.77
N ALA A 211 -14.16 -7.31 10.99
CA ALA A 211 -13.58 -8.16 12.02
C ALA A 211 -14.10 -7.83 13.43
N ALA A 212 -14.27 -6.55 13.77
CA ALA A 212 -14.85 -6.12 15.04
C ALA A 212 -16.31 -6.59 15.16
N ARG A 213 -17.09 -6.44 14.10
CA ARG A 213 -18.48 -6.93 14.04
C ARG A 213 -18.57 -8.44 14.26
N LEU A 214 -17.75 -9.24 13.57
CA LEU A 214 -17.75 -10.71 13.73
C LEU A 214 -17.42 -11.15 15.17
N ARG A 215 -16.49 -10.44 15.83
CA ARG A 215 -16.20 -10.69 17.26
C ARG A 215 -17.41 -10.39 18.14
N GLY A 216 -18.12 -9.29 17.86
CA GLY A 216 -19.35 -8.92 18.57
C GLY A 216 -20.48 -9.93 18.36
N GLU A 217 -20.69 -10.38 17.12
CA GLU A 217 -21.68 -11.41 16.79
C GLU A 217 -21.36 -12.74 17.49
N ASN A 218 -20.08 -13.15 17.50
CA ASN A 218 -19.66 -14.35 18.22
C ASN A 218 -19.88 -14.25 19.74
N ALA A 219 -19.63 -13.07 20.33
CA ALA A 219 -19.92 -12.83 21.75
C ALA A 219 -21.43 -12.90 22.04
N ALA A 220 -22.26 -12.28 21.20
CA ALA A 220 -23.72 -12.30 21.32
C ALA A 220 -24.29 -13.73 21.23
N ILE A 221 -23.75 -14.58 20.35
CA ILE A 221 -24.11 -16.02 20.29
C ILE A 221 -23.81 -16.71 21.64
N GLY A 222 -22.67 -16.41 22.26
CA GLY A 222 -22.31 -16.91 23.59
C GLY A 222 -23.34 -16.49 24.66
N GLU A 223 -23.78 -15.23 24.64
CA GLU A 223 -24.82 -14.75 25.56
C GLU A 223 -26.17 -15.42 25.35
N MET A 224 -26.59 -15.63 24.10
CA MET A 224 -27.85 -16.34 23.78
C MET A 224 -27.83 -17.77 24.34
N ARG A 225 -26.70 -18.47 24.19
CA ARG A 225 -26.52 -19.81 24.77
C ARG A 225 -26.63 -19.79 26.29
N ASN A 226 -26.00 -18.81 26.96
CA ASN A 226 -26.08 -18.66 28.42
C ASN A 226 -27.51 -18.37 28.91
N LYS A 227 -28.33 -17.69 28.10
CA LYS A 227 -29.74 -17.41 28.38
C LYS A 227 -30.68 -18.59 28.03
N GLY A 228 -30.16 -19.70 27.51
CA GLY A 228 -30.95 -20.86 27.09
C GLY A 228 -31.66 -20.69 25.73
N GLU A 229 -31.35 -19.64 24.97
CA GLU A 229 -31.97 -19.32 23.68
C GLU A 229 -31.33 -20.11 22.52
N MET A 230 -31.33 -21.44 22.60
CA MET A 230 -30.54 -22.32 21.72
C MET A 230 -30.89 -22.19 20.24
N SER A 231 -32.17 -22.00 19.89
CA SER A 231 -32.60 -21.82 18.49
C SER A 231 -32.04 -20.52 17.91
N LYS A 232 -32.16 -19.40 18.63
CA LYS A 232 -31.63 -18.10 18.18
C LYS A 232 -30.11 -18.13 18.03
N ALA A 233 -29.43 -18.82 18.95
CA ALA A 233 -27.98 -19.01 18.87
C ALA A 233 -27.55 -19.86 17.66
N ALA A 234 -28.36 -20.82 17.23
CA ALA A 234 -28.09 -21.63 16.04
C ALA A 234 -28.24 -20.80 14.75
N ASP A 235 -29.31 -20.03 14.62
CA ASP A 235 -29.54 -19.16 13.45
C ASP A 235 -28.43 -18.10 13.32
N ALA A 236 -28.06 -17.46 14.43
CA ALA A 236 -26.97 -16.49 14.46
C ALA A 236 -25.60 -17.12 14.15
N GLN A 237 -25.38 -18.38 14.55
CA GLN A 237 -24.15 -19.12 14.23
C GLN A 237 -24.03 -19.39 12.72
N GLU A 238 -25.13 -19.72 12.04
CA GLU A 238 -25.12 -19.94 10.60
C GLU A 238 -24.76 -18.65 9.84
N ALA A 239 -25.36 -17.53 10.23
CA ALA A 239 -25.02 -16.21 9.68
C ALA A 239 -23.53 -15.86 9.87
N LEU A 240 -23.00 -16.06 11.08
CA LEU A 240 -21.60 -15.80 11.40
C LEU A 240 -20.65 -16.65 10.54
N LEU A 241 -20.98 -17.91 10.23
CA LEU A 241 -20.17 -18.77 9.38
C LEU A 241 -20.07 -18.22 7.95
N TRP A 242 -21.19 -17.71 7.41
CA TRP A 242 -21.21 -17.09 6.09
C TRP A 242 -20.36 -15.82 6.06
N ASP A 243 -20.53 -14.92 7.04
CA ASP A 243 -19.76 -13.68 7.10
C ASP A 243 -18.25 -13.94 7.34
N THR A 244 -17.91 -14.95 8.12
CA THR A 244 -16.52 -15.37 8.35
C THR A 244 -15.88 -15.87 7.05
N ARG A 245 -16.60 -16.64 6.24
CA ARG A 245 -16.10 -17.10 4.92
C ARG A 245 -15.79 -15.89 4.03
N LEU A 246 -16.74 -14.95 3.94
CA LEU A 246 -16.58 -13.73 3.14
C LEU A 246 -15.39 -12.88 3.62
N PHE A 247 -15.22 -12.75 4.94
CA PHE A 247 -14.08 -12.06 5.54
C PHE A 247 -12.75 -12.71 5.15
N GLU A 248 -12.63 -14.03 5.23
CA GLU A 248 -11.40 -14.73 4.87
C GLU A 248 -11.09 -14.66 3.37
N GLU A 249 -12.09 -14.72 2.49
CA GLU A 249 -11.91 -14.50 1.04
C GLU A 249 -11.39 -13.09 0.75
N ARG A 250 -11.95 -12.08 1.40
CA ARG A 250 -11.52 -10.68 1.30
C ARG A 250 -10.10 -10.50 1.81
N ARG A 251 -9.77 -11.06 2.98
CA ARG A 251 -8.41 -11.04 3.53
C ARG A 251 -7.37 -11.66 2.60
N LYS A 252 -7.68 -12.79 1.96
CA LYS A 252 -6.78 -13.41 0.97
C LYS A 252 -6.56 -12.48 -0.22
N SER A 253 -7.63 -11.84 -0.69
CA SER A 253 -7.61 -10.94 -1.84
C SER A 253 -6.74 -9.69 -1.61
N LEU A 254 -6.63 -9.23 -0.36
CA LEU A 254 -5.80 -8.09 0.01
C LEU A 254 -4.33 -8.25 -0.43
N THR A 255 -3.81 -9.48 -0.41
CA THR A 255 -2.43 -9.78 -0.84
C THR A 255 -2.16 -9.27 -2.25
N TYR A 256 -3.05 -9.57 -3.20
CA TYR A 256 -2.92 -9.14 -4.59
C TYR A 256 -3.06 -7.62 -4.75
N VAL A 257 -3.94 -7.00 -3.95
CA VAL A 257 -4.11 -5.55 -4.00
C VAL A 257 -2.85 -4.84 -3.48
N CYS A 258 -2.22 -5.40 -2.45
CA CYS A 258 -0.97 -4.89 -1.87
C CYS A 258 0.24 -5.01 -2.81
N GLU A 259 0.19 -5.87 -3.83
CA GLU A 259 1.26 -5.96 -4.85
C GLU A 259 1.19 -4.82 -5.88
N VAL A 260 0.02 -4.23 -6.09
CA VAL A 260 -0.19 -3.23 -7.14
C VAL A 260 0.75 -2.02 -7.02
N PRO A 261 0.94 -1.39 -5.83
CA PRO A 261 1.88 -0.29 -5.68
C PRO A 261 3.32 -0.64 -6.07
N VAL A 262 3.73 -1.89 -5.80
CA VAL A 262 5.07 -2.39 -6.14
C VAL A 262 5.22 -2.54 -7.65
N LEU A 263 4.19 -3.03 -8.35
CA LEU A 263 4.21 -3.14 -9.82
C LEU A 263 4.31 -1.77 -10.51
N ILE A 264 3.68 -0.74 -9.94
CA ILE A 264 3.78 0.65 -10.45
C ILE A 264 5.21 1.17 -10.29
N GLU A 265 5.83 0.94 -9.14
CA GLU A 265 7.21 1.33 -8.87
C GLU A 265 8.21 0.62 -9.79
N GLN A 266 8.08 -0.70 -9.95
CA GLN A 266 8.90 -1.49 -10.87
C GLN A 266 8.81 -0.98 -12.31
N ARG A 267 7.59 -0.65 -12.77
CA ARG A 267 7.36 -0.08 -14.10
C ARG A 267 8.04 1.28 -14.24
N LEU A 268 7.88 2.16 -13.26
CA LEU A 268 8.49 3.48 -13.24
C LEU A 268 10.02 3.39 -13.28
N PHE A 269 10.63 2.49 -12.50
CA PHE A 269 12.07 2.25 -12.50
C PHE A 269 12.57 1.74 -13.86
N ALA A 270 11.90 0.74 -14.44
CA ALA A 270 12.28 0.18 -15.73
C ALA A 270 12.18 1.22 -16.86
N LEU A 271 11.10 2.00 -16.89
CA LEU A 271 10.94 3.07 -17.87
C LEU A 271 11.96 4.19 -17.68
N GLY A 272 12.25 4.59 -16.43
CA GLY A 272 13.30 5.57 -16.14
C GLY A 272 14.67 5.12 -16.64
N ARG A 273 15.04 3.86 -16.37
CA ARG A 273 16.26 3.23 -16.90
C ARG A 273 16.27 3.19 -18.43
N ALA A 274 15.19 2.73 -19.06
CA ALA A 274 15.08 2.62 -20.51
C ALA A 274 15.23 3.97 -21.21
N MET A 275 14.60 5.03 -20.69
CA MET A 275 14.72 6.39 -21.23
C MET A 275 16.12 6.97 -21.01
N SER A 276 16.68 6.80 -19.81
CA SER A 276 18.02 7.33 -19.46
C SER A 276 19.16 6.73 -20.27
N GLY A 277 19.01 5.48 -20.73
CA GLY A 277 20.01 4.80 -21.56
C GLY A 277 20.15 5.38 -22.97
N GLU A 278 19.27 6.29 -23.36
CA GLU A 278 19.24 6.94 -24.67
C GLU A 278 19.59 8.44 -24.61
N LEU A 279 20.08 8.93 -23.46
CA LEU A 279 20.42 10.35 -23.20
C LEU A 279 21.87 10.75 -23.56
#